data_AF-A0A7C3ZX82-F1
#
_entry.id   AF-A0A7C3ZX82-F1
#
_cell.length_a   1.000
_cell.length_b   1.000
_cell.length_c   1.000
_cell.angle_alpha   90.00
_cell.angle_beta   90.00
_cell.angle_gamma   90.00
#
_symmetry.space_group_name_H-M   'P 1'
#
loop_
_entity.id
_entity.type
_entity.pdbx_description
1 polymer ?
#
loop_
_entity_poly.entity_id
_entity_poly.type
_entity_poly.pdbx_seq_one_letter_code
_entity_poly.pdbx_strand_id
1 'polypeptide(L)' 'MEVTGVVQVNGEILIIVKAPNEPTTRYVKVGQRIGNGKVLVKRVEQLKGSEPIVVLEENGVEVNKEVGEMSGL' A
#
# COMPACT_ATOMS: atom_id res chain seq x y z
N MET A 1 -1.05 2.54 -9.68
CA MET A 1 -1.42 1.69 -8.53
C MET A 1 -1.92 2.63 -7.45
N GLU A 2 -2.95 2.26 -6.70
CA GLU A 2 -3.54 3.14 -5.69
C GLU A 2 -3.58 2.46 -4.31
N VAL A 3 -3.24 3.22 -3.27
CA VAL A 3 -3.51 2.88 -1.88
C VAL A 3 -4.79 3.60 -1.47
N THR A 4 -5.89 2.86 -1.31
CA THR A 4 -7.19 3.46 -1.04
C THR A 4 -7.49 3.57 0.46
N GLY A 5 -6.69 2.95 1.31
CA GLY A 5 -6.88 3.01 2.76
C GLY A 5 -5.86 2.21 3.55
N VAL A 6 -5.73 2.56 4.83
CA VAL A 6 -5.00 1.77 5.83
C VAL A 6 -5.91 1.67 7.04
N VAL A 7 -6.14 0.46 7.53
CA VAL A 7 -6.98 0.19 8.70
C VAL A 7 -6.23 -0.69 9.69
N GLN A 8 -6.53 -0.52 10.97
CA GLN A 8 -6.01 -1.39 12.01
C GLN A 8 -7.14 -2.24 12.59
N VAL A 9 -6.99 -3.55 12.55
CA VAL A 9 -7.98 -4.52 13.06
C VAL A 9 -7.27 -5.46 14.02
N ASN A 10 -7.71 -5.53 15.27
CA ASN A 10 -7.11 -6.38 16.31
C ASN A 10 -5.59 -6.19 16.46
N GLY A 11 -5.12 -4.95 16.33
CA GLY A 11 -3.69 -4.63 16.42
C GLY A 11 -2.91 -4.83 15.11
N GLU A 12 -3.51 -5.46 14.10
CA GLU A 12 -2.87 -5.71 12.80
C GLU A 12 -3.20 -4.60 11.79
N ILE A 13 -2.18 -4.14 11.06
CA ILE A 13 -2.33 -3.16 9.99
C ILE A 13 -2.69 -3.89 8.69
N LEU A 14 -3.81 -3.49 8.09
CA LEU A 14 -4.25 -3.90 6.76
C LEU A 14 -4.24 -2.69 5.83
N ILE A 15 -3.70 -2.89 4.63
CA ILE A 15 -3.63 -1.86 3.59
C ILE A 15 -4.61 -2.27 2.49
N ILE A 16 -5.41 -1.33 2.02
CA ILE A 16 -6.36 -1.54 0.93
C ILE A 16 -5.72 -0.98 -0.33
N VAL A 17 -5.52 -1.84 -1.32
CA VAL A 17 -4.88 -1.46 -2.59
C VAL A 17 -5.78 -1.77 -3.78
N LYS A 18 -5.63 -0.96 -4.83
CA LYS A 18 -6.12 -1.25 -6.18
C LYS A 18 -4.92 -1.31 -7.13
N ALA A 19 -4.57 -2.53 -7.56
CA ALA A 19 -3.55 -2.69 -8.58
C ALA A 19 -4.12 -2.31 -9.96
N PRO A 20 -3.30 -1.77 -10.89
CA PRO A 20 -3.78 -1.33 -12.21
C PRO A 20 -4.49 -2.43 -13.02
N ASN A 21 -4.10 -3.69 -12.81
CA ASN A 21 -4.62 -4.85 -13.55
C ASN A 21 -5.64 -5.67 -12.74
N GLU A 22 -6.08 -5.18 -11.58
CA GLU A 22 -7.04 -5.88 -10.73
C GLU A 22 -8.41 -5.16 -10.79
N PRO A 23 -9.52 -5.89 -11.08
CA PRO A 23 -10.84 -5.29 -11.17
C PRO A 23 -11.39 -4.85 -9.81
N THR A 24 -10.83 -5.37 -8.71
CA THR A 24 -11.30 -5.16 -7.34
C THR A 24 -10.16 -4.70 -6.45
N THR A 25 -10.52 -3.99 -5.38
CA THR A 25 -9.59 -3.73 -4.27
C THR A 25 -9.31 -5.01 -3.50
N ARG A 26 -8.17 -5.03 -2.79
CA ARG A 26 -7.82 -6.13 -1.88
C ARG A 26 -7.09 -5.63 -0.65
N TYR A 27 -7.21 -6.41 0.41
CA TYR A 27 -6.45 -6.23 1.65
C TYR A 27 -5.08 -6.89 1.53
N VAL A 28 -4.03 -6.16 1.89
CA VAL A 28 -2.67 -6.65 1.92
C VAL A 28 -1.97 -6.25 3.22
N LYS A 29 -0.93 -7.02 3.56
CA LYS A 29 -0.11 -6.83 4.75
C LYS A 29 1.31 -6.45 4.36
N VAL A 30 2.02 -5.85 5.31
CA VAL A 30 3.48 -5.67 5.19
C VAL A 30 4.15 -7.02 4.91
N GLY A 31 5.09 -7.03 3.97
CA GLY A 31 5.77 -8.22 3.47
C GLY A 31 5.10 -8.90 2.28
N GLN A 32 3.84 -8.59 1.97
CA GLN A 32 3.16 -9.17 0.81
C GLN A 32 3.53 -8.48 -0.49
N ARG A 33 3.42 -9.20 -1.61
CA ARG A 33 3.64 -8.67 -2.95
C ARG A 33 2.33 -8.53 -3.73
N ILE A 34 2.25 -7.47 -4.54
CA ILE A 34 1.10 -7.11 -5.39
C ILE A 34 1.54 -6.85 -6.84
N GLY A 35 0.57 -6.68 -7.74
CA GLY A 35 0.85 -6.41 -9.16
C GLY A 35 1.62 -7.53 -9.84
N ASN A 36 1.21 -8.79 -9.62
CA ASN A 36 1.90 -10.00 -10.07
C ASN A 36 3.32 -10.15 -9.51
N GLY A 37 3.50 -9.85 -8.22
CA GLY A 37 4.78 -10.06 -7.53
C GLY A 37 5.79 -8.93 -7.67
N LYS A 38 5.49 -7.90 -8.48
CA LYS A 38 6.46 -6.84 -8.83
C LYS A 38 6.64 -5.79 -7.74
N VAL A 39 5.62 -5.56 -6.93
CA VAL A 39 5.61 -4.53 -5.89
C VAL A 39 5.57 -5.20 -4.54
N LEU A 40 6.50 -4.86 -3.65
CA LEU A 40 6.50 -5.30 -2.26
C LEU A 40 5.90 -4.22 -1.37
N VAL A 41 5.01 -4.61 -0.46
CA VAL A 41 4.53 -3.74 0.62
C VAL A 41 5.57 -3.76 1.74
N LYS A 42 6.40 -2.72 1.84
CA LYS A 42 7.61 -2.75 2.69
C LYS A 42 7.34 -2.33 4.12
N ARG A 43 6.57 -1.26 4.34
CA ARG A 43 6.17 -0.77 5.66
C ARG A 43 5.02 0.24 5.56
N VAL A 44 4.45 0.58 6.73
CA VAL A 44 3.54 1.72 6.89
C VAL A 44 4.18 2.68 7.88
N GLU A 45 4.31 3.92 7.47
CA GLU A 45 4.75 5.02 8.32
C GLU A 45 3.51 5.73 8.87
N GLN A 46 3.29 5.62 10.18
CA GLN A 46 2.21 6.29 10.90
C GLN A 46 2.79 7.42 11.74
N LEU A 47 2.63 8.66 11.25
CA LEU A 47 2.93 9.85 12.03
C LEU A 47 1.70 10.25 12.84
N LYS A 48 1.87 10.53 14.13
CA LYS A 48 0.75 10.91 15.01
C LYS A 48 0.04 12.15 14.45
N GLY A 49 -1.25 12.01 14.16
CA GLY A 49 -2.10 13.10 13.65
C GLY A 49 -1.98 13.34 12.15
N SER A 50 -1.39 12.43 11.39
CA SER A 50 -1.28 12.51 9.92
C SER A 50 -1.87 11.27 9.26
N GLU A 51 -2.21 11.41 7.98
CA GLU A 51 -2.54 10.26 7.14
C GLU A 51 -1.33 9.31 7.07
N PRO A 52 -1.55 7.98 7.06
CA PRO A 52 -0.48 7.01 6.97
C PRO A 52 0.15 7.03 5.57
N ILE A 53 1.46 6.87 5.52
CA ILE A 53 2.20 6.69 4.27
C ILE A 53 2.54 5.21 4.13
N VAL A 54 2.14 4.62 3.00
CA VAL A 54 2.53 3.26 2.66
C VAL A 54 3.80 3.32 1.84
N VAL A 55 4.85 2.65 2.31
CA VAL A 55 6.10 2.55 1.57
C VAL A 55 6.13 1.23 0.83
N LEU A 56 6.23 1.34 -0.49
CA LEU A 56 6.32 0.23 -1.42
C LEU A 56 7.77 0.11 -1.91
N GLU A 57 8.11 -1.07 -2.41
CA GLU A 57 9.33 -1.26 -3.19
C GLU A 57 8.97 -1.73 -4.59
N GLU A 58 9.40 -0.96 -5.58
CA GLU A 58 9.20 -1.19 -7.02
C GLU A 58 10.58 -1.26 -7.68
N ASN A 59 10.94 -2.42 -8.25
CA ASN A 59 12.26 -2.65 -8.87
C ASN A 59 13.46 -2.26 -7.97
N GLY A 60 13.34 -2.46 -6.66
CA GLY A 60 14.38 -2.13 -5.68
C GLY A 60 14.39 -0.68 -5.21
N VAL A 61 13.47 0.17 -5.70
CA VAL A 61 13.34 1.58 -5.30
C VAL A 61 12.16 1.73 -4.36
N GLU A 62 12.35 2.49 -3.27
CA GLU A 62 11.25 2.83 -2.36
C GLU A 62 10.36 3.91 -2.96
N VAL A 63 9.04 3.66 -2.92
CA VAL A 63 8.02 4.57 -3.41
C VAL A 63 7.02 4.80 -2.28
N ASN A 64 6.92 6.06 -1.85
CA ASN A 64 5.95 6.49 -0.85
C ASN A 64 4.60 6.70 -1.52
N LYS A 65 3.53 6.17 -0.93
CA LYS A 65 2.15 6.39 -1.36
C LYS A 65 1.32 6.92 -0.21
N GLU A 66 0.73 8.10 -0.40
CA GLU A 66 -0.30 8.60 0.49
C GLU A 66 -1.62 7.85 0.25
N VAL A 67 -2.48 7.78 1.28
CA VAL A 67 -3.83 7.22 1.12
C VAL A 67 -4.64 8.12 0.19
N GLY A 68 -5.26 7.54 -0.83
CA GLY A 68 -6.01 8.25 -1.86
C GLY A 68 -5.14 8.80 -2.99
N GLU A 69 -3.81 8.64 -2.92
CA GLU A 69 -2.92 9.00 -4.02
C GLU A 69 -3.02 7.95 -5.14
N MET A 70 -3.59 8.37 -6.27
CA MET A 70 -3.52 7.59 -7.50
C MET A 70 -2.25 7.97 -8.25
N SER A 71 -1.26 7.08 -8.27
CA SER A 71 -0.08 7.30 -9.12
C SER A 71 -0.31 6.63 -10.47
N GLY A 72 -0.39 7.48 -11.51
CA GLY A 72 -0.37 7.08 -12.90
C GLY A 72 1.01 6.52 -13.25
N LEU A 73 1.06 5.24 -13.59
CA LEU A 73 2.18 4.61 -14.27
C LEU A 73 1.87 4.57 -15.76
#